data_AF-X0YR23-F1
#
_entry.id   AF-X0YR23-F1
#
_cell.length_a   1.000
_cell.length_b   1.000
_cell.length_c   1.000
_cell.angle_alpha   90.00
_cell.angle_beta   90.00
_cell.angle_gamma   90.00
#
_symmetry.space_group_name_H-M   'P 1'
#
loop_
_entity.id
_entity.type
_entity.pdbx_description
1 polymer ?
#
loop_
_entity_poly.entity_id
_entity_poly.type
_entity_poly.pdbx_seq_one_letter_code
_entity_poly.pdbx_strand_id
1 'polypeptide(L)'
;AHEPLEPAALEEKSGLRLLRATVSAQGGMIDLRYEVLDPAKAQLNADRMKEAYIFDESSGTIARVASVAKLGELRQLGSGRPGQVNYVLFANPGGAIKPGDTIVVVAGDMPLGRLMVQ
;
A
#
# COMPACT_ATOMS: atom_id res chain seq x y z
N ALA A 1 -20.85 -5.72 -8.75
CA ALA A 1 -19.80 -6.09 -9.72
C ALA A 1 -18.49 -6.08 -8.96
N HIS A 2 -17.87 -7.23 -8.72
CA HIS A 2 -16.50 -7.24 -8.23
C HIS A 2 -15.62 -6.90 -9.41
N GLU A 3 -15.15 -5.64 -9.50
CA GLU A 3 -14.07 -5.30 -10.41
C GLU A 3 -12.89 -6.21 -10.04
N PRO A 4 -12.41 -7.05 -10.97
CA PRO A 4 -11.25 -7.88 -10.69
C PRO A 4 -10.09 -6.94 -10.34
N LEU A 5 -9.36 -7.28 -9.27
CA LEU A 5 -8.17 -6.55 -8.83
C LEU A 5 -7.01 -6.83 -9.80
N GLU A 6 -7.20 -6.49 -11.08
CA GLU A 6 -6.23 -6.70 -12.13
C GLU A 6 -5.06 -5.74 -11.88
N PRO A 7 -3.87 -6.25 -11.53
CA PRO A 7 -2.77 -5.41 -11.11
C PRO A 7 -2.39 -4.39 -12.17
N ALA A 8 -2.39 -4.77 -13.46
CA ALA A 8 -2.07 -3.87 -14.56
C ALA A 8 -3.04 -2.67 -14.68
N ALA A 9 -4.34 -2.87 -14.46
CA ALA A 9 -5.33 -1.80 -14.55
C ALA A 9 -5.21 -0.83 -13.36
N LEU A 10 -4.90 -1.36 -12.17
CA LEU A 10 -4.71 -0.56 -10.97
C LEU A 10 -3.37 0.20 -11.01
N GLU A 11 -2.32 -0.42 -11.54
CA GLU A 11 -1.03 0.20 -11.84
C GLU A 11 -1.18 1.35 -12.84
N GLU A 12 -1.94 1.15 -13.92
CA GLU A 12 -2.20 2.19 -14.91
C GLU A 12 -3.00 3.36 -14.34
N LYS A 13 -3.98 3.10 -13.45
CA LYS A 13 -4.80 4.16 -12.82
C LYS A 13 -4.03 4.93 -11.74
N SER A 14 -3.27 4.22 -10.91
CA SER A 14 -2.58 4.80 -9.76
C SER A 14 -1.20 5.37 -10.10
N GLY A 15 -0.54 4.84 -11.14
CA GLY A 15 0.87 5.09 -11.41
C GLY A 15 1.81 4.39 -10.43
N LEU A 16 1.32 3.44 -9.64
CA LEU A 16 2.06 2.76 -8.58
C LEU A 16 1.97 1.24 -8.76
N ARG A 17 3.10 0.56 -8.54
CA ARG A 17 3.18 -0.90 -8.57
C ARG A 17 3.53 -1.45 -7.20
N LEU A 18 2.68 -2.33 -6.69
CA LEU A 18 2.97 -3.03 -5.43
C LEU A 18 4.04 -4.10 -5.68
N LEU A 19 5.09 -4.11 -4.86
CA LEU A 19 6.22 -5.03 -5.00
C LEU A 19 6.15 -6.17 -3.97
N ARG A 20 6.00 -5.81 -2.69
CA ARG A 20 5.92 -6.78 -1.60
C ARG A 20 5.34 -6.16 -0.34
N ALA A 21 4.78 -7.00 0.52
CA ALA A 21 4.40 -6.67 1.89
C ALA A 21 5.10 -7.64 2.84
N THR A 22 5.73 -7.12 3.89
CA THR A 22 6.47 -7.92 4.88
C THR A 22 6.09 -7.54 6.29
N VAL A 23 5.96 -8.53 7.18
CA VAL A 23 5.81 -8.24 8.61
C VAL A 23 7.13 -7.72 9.17
N SER A 24 7.07 -6.61 9.91
CA SER A 24 8.22 -5.94 10.51
C SER A 24 7.94 -5.54 11.97
N ALA A 25 8.95 -4.98 12.63
CA ALA A 25 8.89 -4.52 14.03
C ALA A 25 8.27 -5.55 14.99
N GLN A 26 8.78 -6.78 14.95
CA GLN A 26 8.30 -7.90 15.79
C GLN A 26 6.80 -8.18 15.65
N GLY A 27 6.23 -7.96 14.46
CA GLY A 27 4.80 -8.16 14.22
C GLY A 27 3.97 -6.89 14.32
N GLY A 28 4.52 -5.79 14.86
CA GLY A 28 3.77 -4.56 15.09
C GLY A 28 3.53 -3.70 13.84
N MET A 29 4.19 -3.99 12.72
CA MET A 29 4.05 -3.22 11.48
C MET A 29 4.07 -4.09 10.23
N ILE A 30 3.48 -3.59 9.15
CA ILE A 30 3.65 -4.12 7.79
C ILE A 30 4.45 -3.11 6.97
N ASP A 31 5.59 -3.55 6.43
CA ASP A 31 6.39 -2.80 5.46
C ASP A 31 5.89 -3.15 4.05
N LEU A 32 5.25 -2.16 3.41
CA LEU A 32 4.80 -2.25 2.02
C LEU A 32 5.81 -1.55 1.12
N ARG A 33 6.35 -2.27 0.14
CA ARG A 33 7.18 -1.71 -0.92
C ARG A 33 6.38 -1.52 -2.18
N TYR A 34 6.59 -0.39 -2.84
CA TYR A 34 5.98 -0.09 -4.13
C TYR A 34 6.92 0.72 -5.00
N GLU A 35 6.71 0.67 -6.31
CA GLU A 35 7.46 1.40 -7.32
C GLU A 35 6.59 2.48 -7.96
N VAL A 36 7.15 3.65 -8.22
CA VAL A 36 6.49 4.70 -9.00
C VAL A 36 6.68 4.40 -10.48
N LEU A 37 5.59 4.09 -11.19
CA LEU A 37 5.58 3.90 -12.64
C LEU A 37 5.35 5.23 -13.37
N ASP A 38 4.40 6.02 -12.88
CA ASP A 38 4.02 7.31 -13.46
C ASP A 38 3.92 8.36 -12.34
N PRO A 39 4.91 9.28 -12.24
CA PRO A 39 4.93 10.31 -11.20
C PRO A 39 3.73 11.25 -11.24
N ALA A 40 3.18 11.55 -12.42
CA ALA A 40 2.04 12.44 -12.56
C ALA A 40 0.77 11.80 -11.97
N LYS A 41 0.56 10.51 -12.26
CA LYS A 41 -0.55 9.74 -11.69
C LYS A 41 -0.36 9.48 -10.19
N ALA A 42 0.86 9.18 -9.77
CA ALA A 42 1.19 9.02 -8.35
C ALA A 42 0.93 10.31 -7.57
N GLN A 43 1.27 11.48 -8.15
CA GLN A 43 0.99 12.78 -7.54
C GLN A 43 -0.50 13.07 -7.42
N LEU A 44 -1.31 12.72 -8.42
CA LEU A 44 -2.77 12.85 -8.38
C LEU A 44 -3.41 11.95 -7.30
N ASN A 45 -2.80 10.78 -7.03
CA ASN A 45 -3.27 9.84 -6.02
C ASN A 45 -2.56 10.02 -4.65
N ALA A 46 -1.66 10.99 -4.51
CA ALA A 46 -0.85 11.16 -3.31
C ALA A 46 -1.70 11.47 -2.07
N ASP A 47 -2.80 12.23 -2.24
CA ASP A 47 -3.73 12.49 -1.14
C ASP A 47 -4.47 11.23 -0.71
N ARG A 48 -4.92 10.39 -1.66
CA ARG A 48 -5.57 9.10 -1.38
C ARG A 48 -4.64 8.13 -0.66
N MET A 49 -3.34 8.20 -0.99
CA MET A 49 -2.30 7.41 -0.32
C MET A 49 -2.11 7.78 1.15
N LYS A 50 -2.48 8.99 1.59
CA LYS A 50 -2.45 9.39 3.01
C LYS A 50 -3.48 8.63 3.83
N GLU A 51 -4.58 8.25 3.20
CA GLU A 51 -5.68 7.49 3.80
C GLU A 51 -5.59 6.00 3.45
N ALA A 52 -4.43 5.55 2.97
CA ALA A 52 -4.26 4.16 2.61
C ALA A 52 -4.46 3.22 3.80
N TYR A 53 -4.97 2.04 3.51
CA TYR A 53 -5.09 0.96 4.49
C TYR A 53 -4.92 -0.39 3.81
N ILE A 54 -4.56 -1.36 4.65
CA ILE A 54 -4.53 -2.77 4.30
C ILE A 54 -5.83 -3.39 4.81
N PHE A 55 -6.50 -4.14 3.95
CA PHE A 55 -7.60 -5.02 4.30
C PHE A 55 -7.15 -6.47 4.18
N ASP A 56 -7.21 -7.23 5.27
CA ASP A 56 -6.98 -8.68 5.23
C ASP A 56 -8.28 -9.39 4.86
N GLU A 57 -8.29 -10.10 3.72
CA GLU A 57 -9.51 -10.74 3.20
C GLU A 57 -9.96 -11.93 4.06
N SER A 58 -9.03 -12.56 4.78
CA SER A 58 -9.31 -13.78 5.55
C SER A 58 -9.96 -13.49 6.90
N SER A 59 -9.49 -12.46 7.61
CA SER A 59 -9.99 -12.09 8.93
C SER A 59 -10.92 -10.88 8.92
N GLY A 60 -10.96 -10.11 7.83
CA GLY A 60 -11.66 -8.83 7.75
C GLY A 60 -10.95 -7.69 8.50
N THR A 61 -9.70 -7.89 8.92
CA THR A 61 -8.92 -6.90 9.67
C THR A 61 -8.53 -5.71 8.79
N ILE A 62 -8.62 -4.50 9.34
CA ILE A 62 -8.14 -3.28 8.68
C ILE A 62 -6.92 -2.73 9.44
N ALA A 63 -5.79 -2.65 8.74
CA ALA A 63 -4.57 -2.03 9.23
C ALA A 63 -4.34 -0.69 8.51
N ARG A 64 -4.28 0.41 9.26
CA ARG A 64 -4.12 1.76 8.71
C ARG A 64 -2.65 2.19 8.69
N VAL A 65 -2.32 3.17 7.84
CA VAL A 65 -1.00 3.81 7.88
C VAL A 65 -0.71 4.26 9.31
N ALA A 66 0.44 3.85 9.85
CA ALA A 66 0.85 4.31 11.17
C ALA A 66 1.03 5.83 11.08
N SER A 67 0.37 6.61 11.94
CA SER A 67 0.27 8.08 11.93
C SER A 67 1.61 8.86 11.84
N VAL A 68 2.75 8.17 11.84
CA VAL A 68 4.11 8.68 11.88
C VAL A 68 4.93 8.33 10.63
N ALA A 69 4.40 7.56 9.68
CA ALA A 69 5.05 7.34 8.37
C ALA A 69 4.94 8.62 7.52
N LYS A 70 5.77 9.60 7.92
CA LYS A 70 6.11 10.88 7.31
C LYS A 70 5.18 11.31 6.18
N LEU A 71 4.26 12.23 6.53
CA LEU A 71 3.66 13.20 5.61
C LEU A 71 4.68 13.87 4.65
N GLY A 72 5.98 13.81 4.94
CA GLY A 72 7.07 14.22 4.06
C GLY A 72 7.43 13.18 2.98
N GLU A 73 7.51 11.89 3.29
CA GLU A 73 7.78 10.82 2.29
C GLU A 73 6.55 10.59 1.40
N LEU A 74 5.33 10.70 1.96
CA LEU A 74 4.09 10.68 1.16
C LEU A 74 3.92 11.95 0.30
N ARG A 75 4.51 13.09 0.68
CA ARG A 75 4.62 14.26 -0.22
C ARG A 75 5.62 14.01 -1.36
N GLN A 76 6.64 13.18 -1.12
CA GLN A 76 7.58 12.77 -2.15
C GLN A 76 7.01 11.74 -3.14
N LEU A 77 5.86 11.11 -2.85
CA LEU A 77 5.17 10.22 -3.79
C LEU A 77 4.93 10.86 -5.16
N GLY A 78 4.68 12.17 -5.22
CA GLY A 78 4.47 12.88 -6.48
C GLY A 78 5.67 13.68 -6.99
N SER A 79 6.82 13.58 -6.32
CA SER A 79 8.12 14.07 -6.81
C SER A 79 9.13 12.95 -7.07
N GLY A 80 8.70 11.69 -6.93
CA GLY A 80 9.50 10.51 -7.19
C GLY A 80 9.83 10.35 -8.68
N ARG A 81 10.97 9.72 -8.97
CA ARG A 81 11.34 9.39 -10.35
C ARG A 81 10.66 8.09 -10.77
N PRO A 82 10.30 7.92 -12.06
CA PRO A 82 9.89 6.63 -12.59
C PRO A 82 10.95 5.57 -12.23
N GLY A 83 10.51 4.41 -11.77
CA GLY A 83 11.39 3.31 -11.33
C GLY A 83 11.87 3.41 -9.87
N GLN A 84 11.48 4.45 -9.13
CA GLN A 84 11.88 4.60 -7.73
C GLN A 84 11.05 3.69 -6.83
N VAL A 85 11.73 2.80 -6.11
CA VAL A 85 11.13 1.96 -5.06
C VAL A 85 11.05 2.74 -3.75
N ASN A 86 9.84 2.83 -3.21
CA ASN A 86 9.52 3.50 -1.95
C ASN A 86 8.86 2.51 -0.98
N TYR A 87 8.60 2.97 0.25
CA TYR A 87 7.94 2.18 1.28
C TYR A 87 6.90 2.98 2.04
N VAL A 88 5.89 2.27 2.57
CA VAL A 88 4.92 2.77 3.56
C VAL A 88 4.82 1.73 4.67
N LEU A 89 4.69 2.22 5.90
CA LEU A 89 4.48 1.37 7.07
C LEU A 89 3.03 1.47 7.54
N PHE A 90 2.40 0.31 7.69
CA PHE A 90 1.07 0.18 8.28
C PHE A 90 1.20 -0.36 9.70
N ALA A 91 0.38 0.15 10.62
CA ALA A 91 0.31 -0.39 11.96
C ALA A 91 -0.37 -1.76 11.92
N ASN A 92 0.22 -2.75 12.60
CA ASN A 92 -0.33 -4.08 12.76
C ASN A 92 -0.57 -4.36 14.26
N PRO A 93 -1.60 -3.73 14.86
CA PRO A 93 -1.84 -3.84 16.29
C PRO A 93 -2.10 -5.29 16.69
N GLY A 94 -1.36 -5.78 17.69
CA GLY A 94 -1.49 -7.16 18.17
C GLY A 94 -0.98 -8.23 17.20
N GLY A 95 -0.30 -7.86 16.10
CA GLY A 95 0.19 -8.84 15.12
C GLY A 95 -0.93 -9.57 14.39
N ALA A 96 -2.02 -8.87 14.09
CA ALA A 96 -3.22 -9.43 13.48
C ALA A 96 -2.94 -10.01 12.08
N ILE A 97 -2.15 -9.31 11.28
CA ILE A 97 -1.68 -9.75 9.96
C ILE A 97 -0.36 -10.53 10.14
N LYS A 98 -0.26 -11.69 9.51
CA LYS A 98 0.87 -12.63 9.61
C LYS A 98 1.45 -12.97 8.23
N PRO A 99 2.69 -13.51 8.18
CA PRO A 99 3.21 -14.08 6.94
C PRO A 99 2.29 -15.18 6.42
N GLY A 100 2.01 -15.16 5.12
CA GLY A 100 1.07 -16.05 4.44
C GLY A 100 -0.33 -15.47 4.26
N ASP A 101 -0.69 -14.41 4.99
CA ASP A 101 -2.00 -13.78 4.83
C ASP A 101 -2.11 -13.04 3.49
N THR A 102 -3.31 -13.04 2.92
CA THR A 102 -3.60 -12.32 1.67
C THR A 102 -4.27 -11.01 1.98
N ILE A 103 -3.61 -9.93 1.59
CA ILE A 103 -4.04 -8.58 1.86
C ILE A 103 -4.37 -7.82 0.57
N VAL A 104 -5.31 -6.89 0.68
CA VAL A 104 -5.61 -5.88 -0.34
C VAL A 104 -5.16 -4.53 0.18
N VAL A 105 -4.33 -3.83 -0.59
CA VAL A 105 -3.94 -2.46 -0.29
C VAL A 105 -4.94 -1.53 -0.97
N VAL A 106 -5.51 -0.59 -0.24
CA VAL A 106 -6.47 0.38 -0.73
C VAL A 106 -5.96 1.79 -0.43
N ALA A 107 -5.99 2.68 -1.42
CA ALA A 107 -5.73 4.10 -1.27
C ALA A 107 -7.05 4.87 -1.30
N GLY A 108 -7.53 5.29 -0.12
CA GLY A 108 -8.87 5.89 0.02
C GLY A 108 -9.95 4.87 -0.34
N ASP A 109 -10.61 5.09 -1.48
CA ASP A 109 -11.63 4.21 -2.05
C ASP A 109 -11.12 3.30 -3.19
N MET A 110 -9.87 3.48 -3.62
CA MET A 110 -9.32 2.77 -4.78
C MET A 110 -8.39 1.63 -4.36
N PRO A 111 -8.68 0.37 -4.73
CA PRO A 111 -7.73 -0.70 -4.51
C PRO A 111 -6.49 -0.50 -5.37
N LEU A 112 -5.31 -0.75 -4.80
CA LEU A 112 -4.02 -0.73 -5.51
C LEU A 112 -3.60 -2.13 -5.96
N GLY A 113 -4.06 -3.15 -5.28
CA GLY A 113 -3.79 -4.54 -5.63
C GLY A 113 -3.80 -5.47 -4.41
N ARG A 114 -3.54 -6.74 -4.70
CA ARG A 114 -3.46 -7.81 -3.71
C ARG A 114 -2.03 -8.32 -3.58
N LEU A 115 -1.62 -8.64 -2.37
CA LEU A 115 -0.32 -9.25 -2.09
C LEU A 115 -0.46 -10.32 -1.00
N MET A 116 0.37 -11.36 -1.09
CA MET A 116 0.60 -12.25 0.04
C MET A 116 1.70 -11.64 0.92
N VAL A 117 1.48 -11.60 2.22
CA VAL A 117 2.45 -11.09 3.19
C VAL A 117 3.58 -12.09 3.38
N GLN A 118 4.81 -11.59 3.42
CA GLN A 118 6.04 -12.38 3.62
C GLN A 118 6.63 -12.20 5.03
#